data_AF-A0A814MPS0-F1
#
_entry.id   AF-A0A814MPS0-F1
#
_cell.length_a   1.000
_cell.length_b   1.000
_cell.length_c   1.000
_cell.angle_alpha   90.00
_cell.angle_beta   90.00
_cell.angle_gamma   90.00
#
_symmetry.space_group_name_H-M   'P 1'
#
loop_
_entity.id
_entity.type
_entity.pdbx_description
1 polymer ?
#
loop_
_entity_poly.entity_id
_entity_poly.type
_entity_poly.pdbx_seq_one_letter_code
_entity_poly.pdbx_strand_id
1 'polypeptide(L)'
;MLQFKVLGLKLVIFKTLAYSIAKPLNFEYSFRRINSINQSLELNNDTQIDGSYLTKNKFDCFVLCSKKHNCYFVQFKQNNCSLYNLIKIDNLTLDGSFWFKKNIDYPGLTTKYPLKSLTNVGFRLIYDQFYSHATSSIVLDNIKNQCLKNSILCVGGGLANSDILQLVSCGNCQSVLTPTELDKPVFVGSAYWYRTPSKSFGFSPVYFIYQFTADNTDYKNPLRLSWHLDGGGGWRLGSLLSLDSSKSYKKFIFIRY
;
A
#
# COMPACT_ATOMS: atom_id res chain seq x y z
N MET A 1 44.58 33.32 -21.46
CA MET A 1 44.02 32.07 -22.01
C MET A 1 43.52 31.23 -20.83
N LEU A 2 42.21 31.22 -20.59
CA LEU A 2 41.44 30.18 -19.89
C LEU A 2 39.99 30.68 -19.81
N GLN A 3 39.16 30.19 -20.73
CA GLN A 3 37.70 30.30 -20.64
C GLN A 3 37.20 29.21 -19.69
N PHE A 4 36.33 29.56 -18.75
CA PHE A 4 35.45 28.59 -18.11
C PHE A 4 34.00 29.01 -18.29
N LYS A 5 33.28 28.13 -18.98
CA LYS A 5 31.85 28.16 -19.27
C LYS A 5 31.16 27.40 -18.14
N VAL A 6 30.33 28.05 -17.34
CA VAL A 6 29.48 27.37 -16.34
C VAL A 6 28.03 27.48 -16.79
N LEU A 7 27.49 26.36 -17.27
CA LEU A 7 26.07 26.15 -17.55
C LEU A 7 25.32 26.06 -16.22
N GLY A 8 24.37 26.96 -16.02
CA GLY A 8 23.52 26.99 -14.83
C GLY A 8 22.47 25.87 -14.83
N LEU A 9 22.42 25.11 -13.73
CA LEU A 9 21.19 24.48 -13.26
C LEU A 9 20.65 25.32 -12.09
N LYS A 10 19.61 26.12 -12.35
CA LYS A 10 18.80 26.70 -11.27
C LYS A 10 17.85 25.60 -10.76
N LEU A 11 18.16 25.03 -9.60
CA LEU A 11 17.21 24.26 -8.81
C LEU A 11 16.18 25.26 -8.24
N VAL A 12 15.00 25.35 -8.87
CA VAL A 12 13.91 26.20 -8.37
C VAL A 12 13.15 25.42 -7.31
N ILE A 13 13.52 25.62 -6.05
CA ILE A 13 12.73 25.20 -4.89
C ILE A 13 11.55 26.19 -4.76
N PHE A 14 10.35 25.78 -5.14
CA PHE A 14 9.15 26.56 -4.87
C PHE A 14 8.80 26.45 -3.38
N LYS A 15 9.04 27.54 -2.62
CA LYS A 15 8.41 27.74 -1.31
C LYS A 15 6.92 27.98 -1.52
N THR A 16 6.12 27.26 -0.75
CA THR A 16 4.67 27.23 -0.71
C THR A 16 4.08 28.62 -0.45
N LEU A 17 3.28 29.14 -1.39
CA LEU A 17 2.31 30.21 -1.12
C LEU A 17 0.98 29.53 -0.76
N ALA A 18 0.70 29.50 0.54
CA ALA A 18 -0.56 29.01 1.08
C ALA A 18 -1.65 30.05 0.84
N TYR A 19 -2.64 29.72 0.02
CA TYR A 19 -3.93 30.39 0.03
C TYR A 19 -4.92 29.51 0.78
N SER A 20 -5.54 30.12 1.80
CA SER A 20 -6.56 29.59 2.68
C SER A 20 -7.78 29.14 1.89
N ILE A 21 -8.14 27.86 2.02
CA ILE A 21 -9.47 27.27 2.25
C ILE A 21 -9.30 25.74 2.04
N ALA A 22 -9.53 24.97 3.11
CA ALA A 22 -9.32 23.52 3.32
C ALA A 22 -8.01 23.14 4.03
N LYS A 23 -8.16 22.52 5.21
CA LYS A 23 -7.09 22.00 6.09
C LYS A 23 -6.11 21.12 5.30
N PRO A 24 -4.78 21.29 5.46
CA PRO A 24 -3.81 20.54 4.68
C PRO A 24 -3.71 19.11 5.23
N LEU A 25 -4.09 18.14 4.40
CA LEU A 25 -3.46 16.83 4.45
C LEU A 25 -2.01 17.06 4.00
N ASN A 26 -1.05 16.85 4.90
CA ASN A 26 0.38 16.90 4.60
C ASN A 26 0.71 15.76 3.64
N PHE A 27 0.67 16.06 2.35
CA PHE A 27 1.18 15.19 1.30
C PHE A 27 2.48 15.82 0.79
N GLU A 28 3.59 15.09 0.89
CA GLU A 28 4.80 15.43 0.15
C GLU A 28 4.63 14.99 -1.31
N TYR A 29 4.65 15.95 -2.22
CA TYR A 29 4.50 15.71 -3.65
C TYR A 29 5.83 15.89 -4.36
N SER A 30 6.28 14.87 -5.10
CA SER A 30 7.41 15.02 -6.01
C SER A 30 6.92 15.46 -7.38
N PHE A 31 7.20 16.71 -7.75
CA PHE A 31 6.97 17.21 -9.10
C PHE A 31 8.25 17.01 -9.91
N ARG A 32 8.30 15.98 -10.77
CA ARG A 32 9.36 15.89 -11.79
C ARG A 32 8.87 16.53 -13.08
N ARG A 33 9.36 17.73 -13.37
CA ARG A 33 9.34 18.29 -14.72
C ARG A 33 10.51 17.67 -15.48
N ILE A 34 10.23 16.78 -16.44
CA ILE A 34 11.26 16.11 -17.24
C ILE A 34 11.25 16.77 -18.62
N ASN A 35 12.39 17.32 -19.05
CA ASN A 35 12.50 18.07 -20.30
C ASN A 35 12.80 17.14 -21.50
N SER A 36 11.99 17.30 -22.54
CA SER A 36 11.95 16.83 -23.95
C SER A 36 12.86 15.70 -24.48
N ILE A 37 12.27 14.79 -25.28
CA ILE A 37 12.44 14.57 -26.74
C ILE A 37 11.14 13.89 -27.28
N ASN A 38 10.72 14.24 -28.51
CA ASN A 38 9.48 13.80 -29.17
C ASN A 38 9.52 12.33 -29.62
N GLN A 39 8.69 11.47 -29.04
CA GLN A 39 8.24 10.19 -29.61
C GLN A 39 6.92 9.77 -28.93
N SER A 40 6.03 9.11 -29.67
CA SER A 40 4.74 8.62 -29.16
C SER A 40 4.91 7.53 -28.11
N LEU A 41 4.05 7.55 -27.09
CA LEU A 41 4.06 6.63 -25.96
C LEU A 41 3.24 5.39 -26.34
N GLU A 42 3.90 4.24 -26.53
CA GLU A 42 3.21 2.95 -26.65
C GLU A 42 2.97 2.40 -25.25
N LEU A 43 1.71 2.43 -24.81
CA LEU A 43 1.30 1.75 -23.58
C LEU A 43 1.35 0.25 -23.86
N ASN A 44 2.14 -0.50 -23.07
CA ASN A 44 2.14 -1.96 -23.12
C ASN A 44 0.75 -2.49 -22.71
N ASN A 45 0.38 -3.67 -23.21
CA ASN A 45 -0.85 -4.42 -22.90
C ASN A 45 -1.10 -4.65 -21.40
N ASP A 46 -0.06 -4.54 -20.57
CA ASP A 46 -0.16 -4.63 -19.10
C ASP A 46 -0.66 -3.34 -18.41
N THR A 47 -0.85 -2.25 -19.15
CA THR A 47 -1.35 -0.98 -18.61
C THR A 47 -2.83 -1.10 -18.32
N GLN A 48 -3.24 -0.84 -17.08
CA GLN A 48 -4.63 -0.87 -16.69
C GLN A 48 -5.14 0.58 -16.49
N ILE A 49 -6.09 0.96 -17.33
CA ILE A 49 -6.77 2.26 -17.27
C ILE A 49 -7.98 2.11 -16.36
N ASP A 50 -8.02 2.92 -15.30
CA ASP A 50 -9.13 2.96 -14.34
C ASP A 50 -10.25 3.90 -14.80
N GLY A 51 -9.95 4.84 -15.71
CA GLY A 51 -10.95 5.64 -16.41
C GLY A 51 -10.37 6.89 -17.08
N SER A 52 -11.16 7.48 -17.97
CA SER A 52 -10.85 8.77 -18.62
C SER A 52 -11.96 9.78 -18.33
N TYR A 53 -11.57 11.01 -17.99
CA TYR A 53 -12.46 12.07 -17.51
C TYR A 53 -12.12 13.40 -18.16
N LEU A 54 -13.13 14.21 -18.46
CA LEU A 54 -12.90 15.61 -18.82
C LEU A 54 -12.69 16.43 -17.56
N THR A 55 -11.55 17.13 -17.46
CA THR A 55 -11.27 18.05 -16.34
C THR A 55 -10.78 19.38 -16.86
N LYS A 56 -11.14 20.47 -16.16
CA LYS A 56 -10.78 21.83 -16.57
C LYS A 56 -9.28 22.10 -16.41
N ASN A 57 -8.63 21.40 -15.48
CA ASN A 57 -7.23 21.58 -15.18
C ASN A 57 -6.60 20.30 -14.59
N LYS A 58 -5.27 20.32 -14.46
CA LYS A 58 -4.45 19.23 -13.91
C LYS A 58 -4.73 18.94 -12.42
N PHE A 59 -5.15 19.94 -11.65
CA PHE A 59 -5.43 19.77 -10.22
C PHE A 59 -6.72 18.97 -10.01
N ASP A 60 -7.78 19.27 -10.77
CA ASP A 60 -9.02 18.49 -10.74
C ASP A 60 -8.78 17.02 -11.12
N CYS A 61 -7.92 16.81 -12.12
CA CYS A 61 -7.49 15.47 -12.55
C CYS A 61 -6.79 14.69 -11.43
N PHE A 62 -5.90 15.36 -10.69
CA PHE A 62 -5.27 14.79 -9.52
C PHE A 62 -6.28 14.51 -8.38
N VAL A 63 -7.20 15.44 -8.12
CA VAL A 63 -8.26 15.26 -7.11
C VAL A 63 -9.11 14.03 -7.44
N LEU A 64 -9.45 13.80 -8.71
CA LEU A 64 -10.15 12.57 -9.15
C LEU A 64 -9.38 11.31 -8.78
N CYS A 65 -8.07 11.27 -9.07
CA CYS A 65 -7.22 10.14 -8.68
C CYS A 65 -7.14 9.95 -7.17
N SER A 66 -7.02 11.04 -6.40
CA SER A 66 -6.89 10.97 -4.93
C SER A 66 -8.11 10.34 -4.27
N LYS A 67 -9.32 10.58 -4.83
CA LYS A 67 -10.59 10.01 -4.37
C LYS A 67 -10.77 8.54 -4.72
N LYS A 68 -9.98 8.00 -5.66
CA LYS A 68 -10.02 6.60 -6.05
C LYS A 68 -8.91 5.80 -5.34
N HIS A 69 -9.29 4.71 -4.69
CA HIS A 69 -8.35 3.86 -3.97
C HIS A 69 -7.31 3.19 -4.88
N ASN A 70 -7.71 2.85 -6.10
CA ASN A 70 -6.87 2.14 -7.04
C ASN A 70 -6.13 3.06 -8.01
N CYS A 71 -6.22 4.39 -7.90
CA CYS A 71 -5.49 5.27 -8.80
C CYS A 71 -4.09 5.60 -8.25
N TYR A 72 -3.07 5.23 -9.01
CA TYR A 72 -1.66 5.43 -8.68
C TYR A 72 -0.98 6.42 -9.61
N PHE A 73 -1.43 6.49 -10.86
CA PHE A 73 -0.88 7.40 -11.85
C PHE A 73 -1.99 8.17 -12.55
N VAL A 74 -1.64 9.38 -12.99
CA VAL A 74 -2.56 10.28 -13.67
C VAL A 74 -1.85 10.87 -14.87
N GLN A 75 -2.50 10.84 -16.03
CA GLN A 75 -2.09 11.58 -17.23
C GLN A 75 -3.09 12.72 -17.47
N PHE A 76 -2.60 13.95 -17.59
CA PHE A 76 -3.44 15.06 -18.05
C PHE A 76 -2.93 15.59 -19.39
N LYS A 77 -3.80 15.58 -20.41
CA LYS A 77 -3.53 16.04 -21.78
C LYS A 77 -4.78 16.67 -22.38
N GLN A 78 -4.70 17.93 -22.82
CA GLN A 78 -5.77 18.64 -23.53
C GLN A 78 -7.16 18.54 -22.85
N ASN A 79 -7.23 18.81 -21.54
CA ASN A 79 -8.45 18.67 -20.72
C ASN A 79 -8.98 17.24 -20.55
N ASN A 80 -8.28 16.24 -21.06
CA ASN A 80 -8.54 14.84 -20.77
C ASN A 80 -7.63 14.36 -19.64
N CYS A 81 -8.23 13.66 -18.69
CA CYS A 81 -7.63 13.11 -17.50
C CYS A 81 -7.74 11.60 -17.53
N SER A 82 -6.64 10.90 -17.75
CA SER A 82 -6.60 9.44 -17.69
C SER A 82 -6.02 8.98 -16.37
N LEU A 83 -6.76 8.11 -15.67
CA LEU A 83 -6.39 7.53 -14.39
C LEU A 83 -5.88 6.11 -14.62
N TYR A 84 -4.80 5.75 -13.96
CA TYR A 84 -4.18 4.43 -14.08
C TYR A 84 -3.96 3.84 -12.70
N ASN A 85 -4.26 2.56 -12.57
CA ASN A 85 -3.92 1.78 -11.38
C ASN A 85 -2.53 1.14 -11.50
N LEU A 86 -2.02 0.93 -12.71
CA LEU A 86 -0.70 0.39 -12.98
C LEU A 86 -0.18 0.94 -14.30
N ILE A 87 1.09 1.35 -14.32
CA ILE A 87 1.80 1.65 -15.55
C ILE A 87 3.15 0.94 -15.50
N LYS A 88 3.41 0.05 -16.47
CA LYS A 88 4.77 -0.37 -16.82
C LYS A 88 5.28 0.59 -17.87
N ILE A 89 6.25 1.44 -17.49
CA ILE A 89 6.90 2.34 -18.44
C ILE A 89 8.29 1.80 -18.70
N ASP A 90 8.46 1.15 -19.85
CA ASP A 90 9.77 0.64 -20.26
C ASP A 90 10.65 1.77 -20.83
N ASN A 91 10.04 2.87 -21.32
CA ASN A 91 10.73 4.11 -21.71
C ASN A 91 9.77 5.30 -21.59
N LEU A 92 10.11 6.30 -20.77
CA LEU A 92 9.36 7.56 -20.65
C LEU A 92 9.65 8.44 -21.87
N THR A 93 8.90 8.25 -22.96
CA THR A 93 8.89 9.20 -24.09
C THR A 93 7.81 10.27 -23.87
N LEU A 94 8.17 11.54 -24.08
CA LEU A 94 7.35 12.68 -23.68
C LEU A 94 6.44 13.12 -24.83
N ASP A 95 5.13 13.03 -24.65
CA ASP A 95 4.11 13.52 -25.59
C ASP A 95 3.45 14.86 -25.14
N GLY A 96 4.07 15.54 -24.17
CA GLY A 96 3.53 16.76 -23.55
C GLY A 96 2.56 16.53 -22.38
N SER A 97 2.34 15.28 -21.97
CA SER A 97 1.47 14.95 -20.84
C SER A 97 2.11 15.18 -19.47
N PHE A 98 1.32 15.61 -18.49
CA PHE A 98 1.74 15.66 -17.09
C PHE A 98 1.40 14.35 -16.39
N TRP A 99 2.42 13.74 -15.78
CA TRP A 99 2.28 12.52 -15.00
C TRP A 99 2.37 12.81 -13.51
N PHE A 100 1.38 12.36 -12.74
CA PHE A 100 1.41 12.39 -11.28
C PHE A 100 1.45 10.97 -10.77
N LYS A 101 2.39 10.65 -9.88
CA LYS A 101 2.36 9.43 -9.08
C LYS A 101 1.80 9.78 -7.71
N LYS A 102 0.73 9.10 -7.29
CA LYS A 102 0.30 9.13 -5.90
C LYS A 102 1.39 8.45 -5.08
N ASN A 103 2.13 9.22 -4.28
CA ASN A 103 3.02 8.64 -3.28
C ASN A 103 2.14 8.02 -2.21
N ILE A 104 1.93 6.70 -2.32
CA ILE A 104 1.50 5.93 -1.17
C ILE A 104 2.78 5.65 -0.39
N ASP A 105 2.96 6.37 0.72
CA ASP A 105 4.15 6.24 1.59
C ASP A 105 4.16 4.92 2.39
N TYR A 106 3.39 3.94 1.98
CA TYR A 106 3.31 2.64 2.62
C TYR A 106 3.12 1.55 1.57
N PRO A 107 3.65 0.34 1.79
CA PRO A 107 3.54 -0.74 0.83
C PRO A 107 2.09 -1.19 0.69
N GLY A 108 1.68 -1.48 -0.54
CA GLY A 108 0.53 -2.35 -0.77
C GLY A 108 0.87 -3.80 -0.42
N LEU A 109 0.14 -4.73 -1.02
CA LEU A 109 0.41 -6.16 -0.93
C LEU A 109 1.74 -6.45 -1.63
N THR A 110 2.78 -6.78 -0.86
CA THR A 110 4.15 -6.87 -1.37
C THR A 110 4.95 -7.93 -0.61
N THR A 111 5.90 -8.55 -1.30
CA THR A 111 6.81 -9.54 -0.73
C THR A 111 8.22 -8.99 -0.56
N LYS A 112 9.02 -9.62 0.30
CA LYS A 112 10.44 -9.27 0.54
C LYS A 112 10.64 -7.79 0.88
N TYR A 113 9.79 -7.24 1.73
CA TYR A 113 9.81 -5.83 2.09
C TYR A 113 10.73 -5.57 3.29
N PRO A 114 11.73 -4.68 3.21
CA PRO A 114 12.59 -4.38 4.35
C PRO A 114 11.80 -3.73 5.49
N LEU A 115 11.91 -4.29 6.70
CA LEU A 115 11.25 -3.77 7.89
C LEU A 115 11.63 -2.30 8.14
N LYS A 116 12.91 -1.97 7.97
CA LYS A 116 13.41 -0.59 8.12
C LYS A 116 12.73 0.40 7.19
N SER A 117 12.25 -0.03 6.03
CA SER A 117 11.51 0.86 5.12
C SER A 117 10.19 1.34 5.71
N LEU A 118 9.51 0.53 6.54
CA LEU A 118 8.32 0.97 7.28
C LEU A 118 8.70 1.98 8.36
N THR A 119 9.71 1.67 9.18
CA THR A 119 10.08 2.53 10.31
C THR A 119 10.63 3.88 9.85
N ASN A 120 11.36 3.91 8.72
CA ASN A 120 11.88 5.14 8.13
C ASN A 120 10.79 6.12 7.67
N VAL A 121 9.59 5.61 7.34
CA VAL A 121 8.44 6.43 6.92
C VAL A 121 7.42 6.62 8.06
N GLY A 122 7.84 6.40 9.30
CA GLY A 122 7.11 6.77 10.52
C GLY A 122 6.21 5.69 11.11
N PHE A 123 6.25 4.45 10.60
CA PHE A 123 5.54 3.34 11.24
C PHE A 123 6.22 2.90 12.54
N ARG A 124 5.41 2.60 13.56
CA ARG A 124 5.83 2.02 14.83
C ARG A 124 5.40 0.57 14.91
N LEU A 125 6.29 -0.31 15.33
CA LEU A 125 5.99 -1.72 15.62
C LEU A 125 5.18 -1.79 16.92
N ILE A 126 3.98 -2.38 16.85
CA ILE A 126 3.06 -2.47 18.00
C ILE A 126 2.70 -3.91 18.36
N TYR A 127 2.98 -4.85 17.47
CA TYR A 127 2.79 -6.28 17.70
C TYR A 127 3.93 -7.04 17.04
N ASP A 128 4.68 -7.79 17.84
CA ASP A 128 5.76 -8.69 17.42
C ASP A 128 5.61 -9.97 18.23
N GLN A 129 5.14 -11.03 17.58
CA GLN A 129 4.93 -12.32 18.21
C GLN A 129 5.28 -13.45 17.27
N PHE A 130 5.76 -14.57 17.81
CA PHE A 130 5.94 -15.79 17.02
C PHE A 130 4.61 -16.27 16.44
N TYR A 131 4.68 -16.98 15.32
CA TYR A 131 3.50 -17.70 14.82
C TYR A 131 2.99 -18.71 15.85
N SER A 132 3.82 -19.29 16.72
CA SER A 132 3.37 -20.14 17.85
C SER A 132 2.54 -19.43 18.92
N HIS A 133 2.52 -18.10 18.96
CA HIS A 133 1.80 -17.33 19.98
C HIS A 133 0.33 -17.17 19.61
N ALA A 134 -0.59 -17.43 20.53
CA ALA A 134 -2.01 -17.24 20.31
C ALA A 134 -2.44 -15.77 20.32
N THR A 135 -3.11 -15.32 19.26
CA THR A 135 -3.64 -13.95 19.18
C THR A 135 -5.12 -13.98 19.53
N SER A 136 -5.55 -13.19 20.52
CA SER A 136 -6.98 -13.02 20.81
C SER A 136 -7.57 -11.84 20.05
N SER A 137 -8.89 -11.86 19.85
CA SER A 137 -9.66 -10.74 19.32
C SER A 137 -9.48 -9.48 20.17
N ILE A 138 -9.34 -9.63 21.50
CA ILE A 138 -9.09 -8.54 22.45
C ILE A 138 -7.78 -7.81 22.13
N VAL A 139 -6.71 -8.54 21.76
CA VAL A 139 -5.45 -7.90 21.36
C VAL A 139 -5.66 -7.01 20.14
N LEU A 140 -6.43 -7.46 19.14
CA LEU A 140 -6.72 -6.66 17.96
C LEU A 140 -7.64 -5.46 18.26
N ASP A 141 -8.57 -5.57 19.22
CA ASP A 141 -9.37 -4.44 19.68
C ASP A 141 -8.53 -3.38 20.40
N ASN A 142 -7.59 -3.80 21.25
CA ASN A 142 -6.65 -2.90 21.92
C ASN A 142 -5.74 -2.16 20.92
N ILE A 143 -5.37 -2.83 19.83
CA ILE A 143 -4.65 -2.20 18.73
C ILE A 143 -5.57 -1.22 17.98
N LYS A 144 -6.81 -1.61 17.70
CA LYS A 144 -7.79 -0.75 17.01
C LYS A 144 -8.07 0.54 17.79
N ASN A 145 -8.11 0.47 19.11
CA ASN A 145 -8.30 1.63 19.99
C ASN A 145 -7.17 2.66 19.90
N GLN A 146 -6.00 2.28 19.36
CA GLN A 146 -4.90 3.20 19.09
C GLN A 146 -5.02 3.86 17.70
N CYS A 147 -5.84 3.33 16.80
CA CYS A 147 -5.98 3.87 15.45
C CYS A 147 -6.69 5.23 15.44
N LEU A 148 -6.07 6.26 14.86
CA LEU A 148 -6.76 7.49 14.47
C LEU A 148 -7.48 7.28 13.13
N LYS A 149 -8.40 8.20 12.79
CA LYS A 149 -9.18 8.15 11.54
C LYS A 149 -8.32 7.97 10.29
N ASN A 150 -7.14 8.59 10.28
CA ASN A 150 -6.22 8.58 9.13
C ASN A 150 -5.01 7.65 9.32
N SER A 151 -4.95 6.91 10.44
CA SER A 151 -3.83 6.02 10.69
C SER A 151 -3.80 4.88 9.69
N ILE A 152 -2.59 4.47 9.33
CA ILE A 152 -2.33 3.34 8.44
C ILE A 152 -1.77 2.20 9.27
N LEU A 153 -2.28 1.01 9.02
CA LEU A 153 -1.81 -0.22 9.65
C LEU A 153 -1.20 -1.13 8.59
N CYS A 154 -0.04 -1.70 8.89
CA CYS A 154 0.60 -2.73 8.09
C CYS A 154 0.64 -4.03 8.88
N VAL A 155 0.17 -5.13 8.26
CA VAL A 155 0.32 -6.48 8.79
C VAL A 155 1.32 -7.21 7.93
N GLY A 156 2.28 -7.87 8.56
CA GLY A 156 3.26 -8.67 7.86
C GLY A 156 3.71 -9.90 8.64
N GLY A 157 4.48 -10.73 7.96
CA GLY A 157 5.16 -11.87 8.57
C GLY A 157 6.52 -12.10 7.94
N GLY A 158 7.43 -12.71 8.70
CA GLY A 158 8.80 -12.97 8.27
C GLY A 158 9.52 -13.94 9.19
N LEU A 159 10.74 -14.30 8.81
CA LEU A 159 11.63 -15.10 9.66
C LEU A 159 11.99 -14.32 10.94
N ALA A 160 12.10 -15.03 12.07
CA ALA A 160 12.28 -14.40 13.37
C ALA A 160 13.57 -13.55 13.50
N ASN A 161 14.62 -13.93 12.77
CA ASN A 161 15.95 -13.30 12.81
C ASN A 161 16.26 -12.54 11.50
N SER A 162 15.25 -11.96 10.86
CA SER A 162 15.38 -11.28 9.57
C SER A 162 14.82 -9.87 9.62
N ASP A 163 15.50 -8.93 8.97
CA ASP A 163 15.03 -7.56 8.73
C ASP A 163 14.11 -7.46 7.49
N ILE A 164 13.75 -8.60 6.89
CA ILE A 164 12.87 -8.68 5.73
C ILE A 164 11.52 -9.28 6.12
N LEU A 165 10.46 -8.50 5.92
CA LEU A 165 9.09 -9.00 5.91
C LEU A 165 8.91 -9.82 4.63
N GLN A 166 8.67 -11.12 4.78
CA GLN A 166 8.44 -12.01 3.65
C GLN A 166 7.18 -11.60 2.88
N LEU A 167 6.15 -11.16 3.59
CA LEU A 167 4.91 -10.65 3.05
C LEU A 167 4.38 -9.53 3.97
N VAL A 168 3.88 -8.45 3.36
CA VAL A 168 3.25 -7.34 4.05
C VAL A 168 2.10 -6.79 3.22
N SER A 169 1.07 -6.28 3.88
CA SER A 169 0.02 -5.48 3.26
C SER A 169 -0.37 -4.37 4.24
N CYS A 170 -0.73 -3.20 3.71
CA CYS A 170 -1.16 -2.07 4.52
C CYS A 170 -2.52 -1.52 4.06
N GLY A 171 -3.23 -0.92 5.00
CA GLY A 171 -4.53 -0.30 4.77
C GLY A 171 -4.89 0.68 5.88
N ASN A 172 -6.04 1.33 5.75
CA ASN A 172 -6.56 2.18 6.83
C ASN A 172 -6.74 1.34 8.10
N CYS A 173 -6.19 1.82 9.22
CA CYS A 173 -6.10 1.10 10.49
C CYS A 173 -7.48 0.68 11.02
N GLN A 174 -8.44 1.60 11.00
CA GLN A 174 -9.81 1.34 11.45
C GLN A 174 -10.53 0.34 10.53
N SER A 175 -10.38 0.48 9.22
CA SER A 175 -10.99 -0.42 8.24
C SER A 175 -10.42 -1.85 8.33
N VAL A 176 -9.10 -2.01 8.40
CA VAL A 176 -8.44 -3.33 8.48
C VAL A 176 -8.85 -4.10 9.74
N LEU A 177 -8.99 -3.41 10.87
CA LEU A 177 -9.34 -4.03 12.15
C LEU A 177 -10.85 -4.08 12.42
N THR A 178 -11.70 -3.73 11.46
CA THR A 178 -13.14 -3.89 11.61
C THR A 178 -13.53 -5.36 11.48
N PRO A 179 -14.31 -5.92 12.42
CA PRO A 179 -14.78 -7.30 12.30
C PRO A 179 -15.53 -7.53 10.99
N THR A 180 -15.29 -8.68 10.38
CA THR A 180 -15.95 -9.14 9.16
C THR A 180 -16.87 -10.33 9.45
N GLU A 181 -17.87 -10.52 8.60
CA GLU A 181 -18.62 -11.78 8.56
C GLU A 181 -17.72 -12.92 8.07
N LEU A 182 -18.07 -14.15 8.45
CA LEU A 182 -17.36 -15.36 8.03
C LEU A 182 -17.28 -15.44 6.50
N ASP A 183 -16.07 -15.63 5.97
CA ASP A 183 -15.78 -15.79 4.54
C ASP A 183 -16.16 -14.60 3.65
N LYS A 184 -16.40 -13.43 4.25
CA LYS A 184 -16.73 -12.18 3.54
C LYS A 184 -15.69 -11.11 3.80
N PRO A 185 -14.51 -11.18 3.17
CA PRO A 185 -13.49 -10.18 3.37
C PRO A 185 -13.86 -8.85 2.69
N VAL A 186 -13.28 -7.76 3.18
CA VAL A 186 -13.46 -6.41 2.65
C VAL A 186 -12.19 -5.93 1.95
N PHE A 187 -12.34 -5.29 0.78
CA PHE A 187 -11.20 -4.75 0.07
C PHE A 187 -10.74 -3.43 0.71
N VAL A 188 -9.52 -3.41 1.26
CA VAL A 188 -8.93 -2.23 1.91
C VAL A 188 -7.50 -2.06 1.43
N GLY A 189 -7.18 -0.88 0.90
CA GLY A 189 -5.87 -0.61 0.30
C GLY A 189 -5.68 -1.42 -0.97
N SER A 190 -4.93 -2.51 -0.88
CA SER A 190 -4.57 -3.38 -2.01
C SER A 190 -4.79 -4.87 -1.73
N ALA A 191 -5.57 -5.22 -0.72
CA ALA A 191 -5.86 -6.61 -0.37
C ALA A 191 -7.28 -6.76 0.17
N TYR A 192 -7.77 -8.00 0.15
CA TYR A 192 -9.00 -8.42 0.82
C TYR A 192 -8.65 -8.81 2.26
N TRP A 193 -9.15 -8.03 3.21
CA TRP A 193 -8.91 -8.20 4.64
C TRP A 193 -10.08 -8.88 5.32
N TYR A 194 -9.80 -9.70 6.32
CA TYR A 194 -10.80 -10.34 7.16
C TYR A 194 -10.32 -10.37 8.60
N ARG A 195 -11.27 -10.16 9.50
CA ARG A 195 -11.12 -10.25 10.94
C ARG A 195 -12.40 -10.85 11.50
N THR A 196 -12.47 -12.17 11.60
CA THR A 196 -13.68 -12.84 12.09
C THR A 196 -13.39 -13.38 13.49
N PRO A 197 -14.03 -12.84 14.55
CA PRO A 197 -13.82 -13.30 15.92
C PRO A 197 -14.00 -14.83 16.06
N SER A 198 -13.22 -15.46 16.93
CA SER A 198 -13.18 -16.92 17.12
C SER A 198 -12.83 -17.74 15.87
N LYS A 199 -12.33 -17.09 14.81
CA LYS A 199 -11.92 -17.71 13.56
C LYS A 199 -10.51 -17.30 13.21
N SER A 200 -10.34 -16.28 12.38
CA SER A 200 -9.03 -15.86 11.89
C SER A 200 -8.97 -14.40 11.49
N PHE A 201 -7.74 -13.88 11.43
CA PHE A 201 -7.38 -12.58 10.91
C PHE A 201 -6.30 -12.73 9.83
N GLY A 202 -6.40 -11.92 8.78
CA GLY A 202 -5.44 -11.99 7.69
C GLY A 202 -5.84 -11.18 6.48
N PHE A 203 -5.14 -11.43 5.38
CA PHE A 203 -5.43 -10.85 4.08
C PHE A 203 -5.12 -11.80 2.92
N SER A 204 -5.75 -11.52 1.78
CA SER A 204 -5.63 -12.25 0.52
C SER A 204 -5.59 -11.30 -0.69
N PRO A 205 -4.94 -11.68 -1.81
CA PRO A 205 -5.02 -10.90 -3.06
C PRO A 205 -6.40 -11.01 -3.73
N VAL A 206 -7.23 -11.98 -3.35
CA VAL A 206 -8.53 -12.25 -3.95
C VAL A 206 -9.62 -12.41 -2.90
N TYR A 207 -10.87 -12.15 -3.28
CA TYR A 207 -12.03 -12.22 -2.40
C TYR A 207 -12.28 -13.63 -1.84
N PHE A 208 -11.98 -14.68 -2.61
CA PHE A 208 -12.28 -16.06 -2.22
C PHE A 208 -11.33 -16.57 -1.11
N ILE A 209 -11.87 -16.69 0.11
CA ILE A 209 -11.23 -17.24 1.30
C ILE A 209 -12.16 -18.29 1.94
N TYR A 210 -11.62 -19.12 2.82
CA TYR A 210 -12.41 -20.09 3.60
C TYR A 210 -11.81 -20.24 4.99
N GLN A 211 -12.48 -19.73 6.02
CA GLN A 211 -12.01 -19.53 7.39
C GLN A 211 -12.35 -20.71 8.34
N PHE A 212 -12.34 -21.95 7.85
CA PHE A 212 -12.69 -23.13 8.66
C PHE A 212 -11.69 -23.39 9.80
N THR A 213 -10.42 -23.57 9.47
CA THR A 213 -9.32 -23.61 10.45
C THR A 213 -8.72 -22.21 10.59
N ALA A 214 -8.29 -21.62 9.49
CA ALA A 214 -8.05 -20.20 9.24
C ALA A 214 -8.27 -20.04 7.72
N ASP A 215 -7.57 -19.16 6.99
CA ASP A 215 -7.65 -19.17 5.52
C ASP A 215 -7.00 -20.42 4.90
N ASN A 216 -7.84 -21.36 4.46
CA ASN A 216 -7.43 -22.65 3.90
C ASN A 216 -7.58 -22.75 2.37
N THR A 217 -7.74 -21.63 1.64
CA THR A 217 -7.86 -21.67 0.17
C THR A 217 -6.52 -21.41 -0.52
N ASP A 218 -6.36 -21.95 -1.74
CA ASP A 218 -5.24 -21.63 -2.64
C ASP A 218 -3.86 -21.69 -1.95
N TYR A 219 -3.50 -22.86 -1.44
CA TYR A 219 -2.32 -23.10 -0.61
C TYR A 219 -0.98 -22.69 -1.26
N LYS A 220 -0.92 -22.57 -2.60
CA LYS A 220 0.29 -22.18 -3.33
C LYS A 220 0.45 -20.67 -3.46
N ASN A 221 -0.58 -19.88 -3.16
CA ASN A 221 -0.52 -18.43 -3.34
C ASN A 221 0.51 -17.77 -2.40
N PRO A 222 1.52 -17.06 -2.93
CA PRO A 222 2.54 -16.44 -2.10
C PRO A 222 2.07 -15.13 -1.43
N LEU A 223 0.86 -14.65 -1.72
CA LEU A 223 0.37 -13.33 -1.30
C LEU A 223 -0.73 -13.39 -0.22
N ARG A 224 -0.87 -14.52 0.47
CA ARG A 224 -1.86 -14.70 1.54
C ARG A 224 -1.17 -14.80 2.90
N LEU A 225 -1.76 -14.19 3.92
CA LEU A 225 -1.28 -14.26 5.30
C LEU A 225 -2.47 -14.45 6.23
N SER A 226 -2.37 -15.37 7.19
CA SER A 226 -3.44 -15.54 8.17
C SER A 226 -2.97 -16.14 9.48
N TRP A 227 -3.72 -15.86 10.53
CA TRP A 227 -3.60 -16.53 11.83
C TRP A 227 -4.94 -16.73 12.50
N HIS A 228 -4.99 -17.71 13.41
CA HIS A 228 -6.15 -18.01 14.21
C HIS A 228 -6.42 -16.89 15.22
N LEU A 229 -7.69 -16.68 15.56
CA LEU A 229 -8.12 -15.81 16.65
C LEU A 229 -8.77 -16.61 17.77
N ASP A 230 -8.51 -16.17 19.00
CA ASP A 230 -9.13 -16.71 20.23
C ASP A 230 -8.76 -18.19 20.50
N GLY A 231 -7.59 -18.59 19.98
CA GLY A 231 -7.01 -19.92 20.08
C GLY A 231 -6.01 -20.15 18.95
N GLY A 232 -5.12 -21.14 19.09
CA GLY A 232 -4.12 -21.49 18.07
C GLY A 232 -3.10 -20.39 17.76
N GLY A 233 -2.12 -20.70 16.90
CA GLY A 233 -1.09 -19.75 16.48
C GLY A 233 -1.40 -19.04 15.16
N GLY A 234 -0.37 -18.72 14.39
CA GLY A 234 -0.51 -18.26 13.02
C GLY A 234 -0.57 -19.42 12.03
N TRP A 235 -1.40 -19.30 11.00
CA TRP A 235 -1.65 -20.40 10.09
C TRP A 235 -0.74 -20.33 8.87
N ARG A 236 -0.62 -19.13 8.27
CA ARG A 236 -0.06 -18.97 6.93
C ARG A 236 0.80 -17.74 6.76
N LEU A 237 1.88 -17.89 5.98
CA LEU A 237 2.73 -16.82 5.47
C LEU A 237 3.12 -17.13 4.00
N GLY A 238 2.41 -16.55 3.05
CA GLY A 238 2.55 -16.87 1.63
C GLY A 238 2.21 -18.33 1.36
N SER A 239 3.11 -19.09 0.76
CA SER A 239 2.92 -20.54 0.51
C SER A 239 3.25 -21.44 1.71
N LEU A 240 3.70 -20.86 2.83
CA LEU A 240 3.99 -21.59 4.07
C LEU A 240 2.70 -21.74 4.88
N LEU A 241 2.35 -22.98 5.23
CA LEU A 241 1.14 -23.34 5.98
C LEU A 241 1.48 -24.00 7.31
N SER A 242 0.46 -24.19 8.16
CA SER A 242 0.56 -24.90 9.44
C SER A 242 1.66 -24.35 10.34
N LEU A 243 1.76 -23.02 10.38
CA LEU A 243 2.77 -22.32 11.17
C LEU A 243 2.38 -22.16 12.64
N ASP A 244 1.29 -22.76 13.10
CA ASP A 244 0.59 -22.45 14.35
C ASP A 244 1.37 -22.86 15.61
N SER A 245 2.42 -23.65 15.43
CA SER A 245 3.41 -24.02 16.44
C SER A 245 4.83 -23.47 16.16
N SER A 246 5.01 -22.71 15.08
CA SER A 246 6.31 -22.28 14.61
C SER A 246 6.92 -21.15 15.44
N LYS A 247 8.15 -21.37 15.90
CA LYS A 247 9.02 -20.35 16.48
C LYS A 247 10.02 -19.75 15.48
N SER A 248 10.00 -20.21 14.23
CA SER A 248 10.90 -19.73 13.17
C SER A 248 10.37 -18.48 12.47
N TYR A 249 9.06 -18.24 12.56
CA TYR A 249 8.37 -17.13 11.91
C TYR A 249 7.67 -16.24 12.93
N LYS A 250 7.58 -14.96 12.61
CA LYS A 250 6.94 -13.92 13.41
C LYS A 250 5.84 -13.21 12.64
N LYS A 251 4.81 -12.81 13.39
CA LYS A 251 3.69 -11.95 13.01
C LYS A 251 4.00 -10.54 13.46
N PHE A 252 3.81 -9.58 12.56
CA PHE A 252 4.09 -8.18 12.81
C PHE A 252 2.87 -7.31 12.53
N ILE A 253 2.61 -6.33 13.39
CA ILE A 253 1.68 -5.23 13.12
C ILE A 253 2.41 -3.92 13.38
N PHE A 254 2.31 -3.01 12.42
CA PHE A 254 2.83 -1.65 12.52
C PHE A 254 1.72 -0.63 12.35
N ILE A 255 1.81 0.50 13.06
CA ILE A 255 0.90 1.64 12.88
C ILE A 255 1.70 2.90 12.57
N ARG A 256 1.24 3.67 11.59
CA ARG A 256 1.60 5.07 11.40
C ARG A 256 0.38 5.93 11.70
N TYR A 257 0.54 6.89 12.60
CA TYR A 257 -0.55 7.70 13.13
C TYR A 257 -1.00 8.80 12.18
#